data_AF-A0A3C0XNC9-F1
#
_entry.id   AF-A0A3C0XNC9-F1
#
_cell.length_a   1.000
_cell.length_b   1.000
_cell.length_c   1.000
_cell.angle_alpha   90.00
_cell.angle_beta   90.00
_cell.angle_gamma   90.00
#
_symmetry.space_group_name_H-M   'P 1'
#
loop_
_entity.id
_entity.type
_entity.pdbx_description
1 polymer ?
#
loop_
_entity_poly.entity_id
_entity_poly.type
_entity_poly.pdbx_seq_one_letter_code
_entity_poly.pdbx_strand_id
1 'polypeptide(L)'
;MTEERIAALAIEFIAFCYQRRAVGWPQLYDEMCYVAGNRLYKGLGYEELKEAGLDFTLSGLARTSRVTAEVTRSIRREAALAS
;
A
#
# COMPACT_ATOMS: atom_id res chain seq x y z
N MET A 1 -14.53 13.54 3.50
CA MET A 1 -13.31 14.30 3.84
C MET A 1 -12.28 13.49 4.65
N THR A 2 -12.53 13.11 5.91
CA THR A 2 -11.52 12.38 6.72
C THR A 2 -11.28 10.95 6.22
N GLU A 3 -12.34 10.21 5.93
CA GLU A 3 -12.24 8.83 5.40
C GLU A 3 -11.58 8.78 4.01
N GLU A 4 -11.84 9.76 3.15
CA GLU A 4 -11.17 9.87 1.84
C GLU A 4 -9.67 10.17 1.98
N ARG A 5 -9.28 11.02 2.94
CA ARG A 5 -7.86 11.27 3.25
C ARG A 5 -7.15 10.03 3.78
N ILE A 6 -7.84 9.26 4.63
CA ILE A 6 -7.37 7.98 5.18
C ILE A 6 -7.14 6.99 4.03
N ALA A 7 -8.12 6.86 3.13
CA ALA A 7 -8.00 6.01 1.95
C ALA A 7 -6.86 6.46 1.01
N ALA A 8 -6.69 7.77 0.81
CA ALA A 8 -5.57 8.32 0.03
C ALA A 8 -4.22 7.94 0.64
N LEU A 9 -4.09 7.99 1.96
CA LEU A 9 -2.84 7.62 2.64
C LEU A 9 -2.45 6.16 2.39
N ALA A 10 -3.42 5.25 2.43
CA ALA A 10 -3.19 3.84 2.10
C ALA A 10 -2.73 3.65 0.64
N ILE A 11 -3.37 4.35 -0.30
CA ILE A 11 -3.01 4.32 -1.72
C ILE A 11 -1.58 4.83 -1.92
N GLU A 12 -1.24 5.98 -1.34
CA GLU A 12 0.10 6.55 -1.44
C GLU A 12 1.16 5.62 -0.83
N PHE A 13 0.87 4.99 0.32
CA PHE A 13 1.78 4.02 0.94
C PHE A 13 2.03 2.81 0.04
N ILE A 14 0.97 2.24 -0.55
CA ILE A 14 1.09 1.12 -1.50
C ILE A 14 1.91 1.55 -2.73
N ALA A 15 1.62 2.72 -3.28
CA ALA A 15 2.34 3.26 -4.43
C ALA A 15 3.84 3.44 -4.13
N PHE A 16 4.17 3.99 -2.96
CA PHE A 16 5.55 4.13 -2.49
C PHE A 16 6.26 2.78 -2.40
N CYS A 17 5.63 1.76 -1.79
CA CYS A 17 6.21 0.42 -1.71
C CYS A 17 6.40 -0.20 -3.10
N TYR A 18 5.43 -0.02 -4.00
CA TYR A 18 5.49 -0.55 -5.36
C TYR A 18 6.56 0.14 -6.22
N GLN A 19 6.79 1.44 -6.01
CA GLN A 19 7.88 2.17 -6.67
C GLN A 19 9.27 1.71 -6.19
N ARG A 20 9.40 1.36 -4.90
CA ARG A 20 10.64 0.79 -4.34
C ARG A 20 10.92 -0.61 -4.88
N ARG A 21 9.87 -1.43 -5.03
CA ARG A 21 9.94 -2.76 -5.64
C ARG A 21 8.70 -3.02 -6.49
N ALA A 22 8.86 -2.98 -7.81
CA ALA A 22 7.78 -3.16 -8.78
C ALA A 22 7.31 -4.64 -8.91
N VAL A 23 7.19 -5.35 -7.80
CA VAL A 23 6.81 -6.76 -7.70
C VAL A 23 5.32 -6.95 -7.45
N GLY A 24 4.81 -8.14 -7.73
CA GLY A 24 3.42 -8.50 -7.44
C GLY A 24 3.20 -8.89 -5.98
N TRP A 25 1.93 -9.15 -5.66
CA TRP A 25 1.58 -9.90 -4.46
C TRP A 25 2.02 -11.37 -4.59
N PRO A 26 2.53 -12.05 -3.54
CA PRO A 26 2.68 -11.58 -2.16
C PRO A 26 3.98 -10.82 -1.87
N GLN A 27 4.96 -10.75 -2.77
CA GLN A 27 6.26 -10.12 -2.46
C GLN A 27 6.15 -8.63 -2.09
N LEU A 28 5.15 -7.94 -2.63
CA LEU A 28 4.86 -6.56 -2.25
C LEU A 28 4.37 -6.43 -0.80
N TYR A 29 3.68 -7.45 -0.26
CA TYR A 29 3.31 -7.49 1.16
C TYR A 29 4.55 -7.49 2.06
N ASP A 30 5.57 -8.27 1.71
CA ASP A 30 6.82 -8.32 2.48
C ASP A 30 7.53 -6.96 2.48
N GLU A 31 7.57 -6.27 1.33
CA GLU A 31 8.10 -4.89 1.26
C GLU A 31 7.26 -3.91 2.08
N MET A 32 5.92 -4.03 2.04
CA MET A 32 5.04 -3.20 2.86
C MET A 32 5.29 -3.42 4.37
N CYS A 33 5.45 -4.67 4.80
CA CYS A 33 5.82 -5.00 6.19
C CYS A 33 7.21 -4.46 6.55
N TYR A 34 8.18 -4.55 5.64
CA TYR A 34 9.51 -3.99 5.85
C TYR A 34 9.46 -2.46 6.02
N VAL A 35 8.74 -1.76 5.14
CA VAL A 35 8.57 -0.29 5.20
C VAL A 35 7.86 0.12 6.48
N ALA A 36 6.78 -0.56 6.86
CA ALA A 36 6.02 -0.28 8.08
C ALA A 36 6.84 -0.55 9.35
N GLY A 37 7.52 -1.71 9.42
CA GLY A 37 8.34 -2.09 10.55
C GLY A 37 9.53 -1.15 10.80
N ASN A 38 10.05 -0.54 9.74
CA ASN A 38 11.14 0.43 9.82
C ASN A 38 10.66 1.89 9.71
N ARG A 39 9.34 2.14 9.69
CA ARG A 39 8.72 3.47 9.59
C ARG A 39 9.25 4.34 8.43
N LEU A 40 9.56 3.73 7.29
CA LEU A 40 10.27 4.40 6.19
C LEU A 40 9.38 5.35 5.36
N TYR A 41 8.05 5.24 5.49
CA TYR A 41 7.11 6.13 4.79
C TYR A 41 6.44 7.08 5.78
N LYS A 42 6.81 8.36 5.75
CA LYS A 42 6.26 9.43 6.61
C LYS A 42 6.27 9.09 8.12
N GLY A 43 7.14 8.17 8.57
CA GLY A 43 7.17 7.71 9.95
C GLY A 43 6.06 6.73 10.35
N LEU A 44 5.20 6.30 9.42
CA LEU A 44 4.04 5.44 9.70
C LEU A 44 4.47 4.00 9.98
N GLY A 45 3.96 3.44 11.07
CA GLY A 45 4.08 2.03 11.42
C GLY A 45 2.76 1.29 11.24
N TYR A 46 2.68 0.08 11.80
CA TYR A 46 1.51 -0.79 11.63
C TYR A 46 0.20 -0.20 12.15
N GLU A 47 0.25 0.53 13.28
CA GLU A 47 -0.95 1.11 13.90
C GLU A 47 -1.52 2.24 13.04
N GLU A 48 -0.67 3.18 12.63
CA GLU A 48 -1.09 4.32 11.81
C GLU A 48 -1.57 3.86 10.42
N LEU A 49 -0.95 2.81 9.86
CA LEU A 49 -1.39 2.21 8.60
C LEU A 49 -2.71 1.44 8.76
N LYS A 50 -2.95 0.81 9.90
CA LYS A 50 -4.24 0.15 10.19
C LYS A 50 -5.36 1.17 10.28
N GLU A 51 -5.12 2.31 10.93
CA GLU A 51 -6.05 3.44 10.94
C GLU A 51 -6.30 3.97 9.51
N ALA A 52 -5.27 3.94 8.65
CA ALA A 52 -5.37 4.25 7.21
C ALA A 52 -6.16 3.20 6.39
N GLY A 53 -6.54 2.07 6.99
CA GLY A 53 -7.28 0.98 6.32
C GLY A 53 -6.39 -0.14 5.76
N LEU A 54 -5.09 -0.13 6.05
CA LEU A 54 -4.15 -1.21 5.73
C LEU A 54 -3.90 -2.09 6.95
N ASP A 55 -4.71 -3.12 7.09
CA ASP A 55 -4.58 -4.09 8.17
C ASP A 55 -3.68 -5.27 7.73
N PHE A 56 -2.52 -5.38 8.38
CA PHE A 56 -1.50 -6.40 8.11
C PHE A 56 -1.72 -7.70 8.90
N THR A 57 -2.77 -7.78 9.72
CA THR A 57 -3.18 -9.02 10.38
C THR A 57 -3.80 -10.01 9.39
N LEU A 58 -3.90 -11.28 9.79
CA LEU A 58 -4.53 -12.32 8.97
C LEU A 58 -5.97 -11.97 8.55
N SER A 59 -6.75 -11.34 9.45
CA SER A 59 -8.11 -10.87 9.15
C SER A 59 -8.13 -9.73 8.12
N GLY A 60 -7.09 -8.90 8.09
CA GLY A 60 -6.96 -7.77 7.17
C GLY A 60 -6.46 -8.16 5.77
N LEU A 61 -5.74 -9.28 5.66
CA LEU A 61 -4.95 -9.65 4.49
C LEU A 61 -5.75 -9.70 3.18
N ALA A 62 -6.98 -10.24 3.23
CA ALA A 62 -7.85 -10.31 2.06
C ALA A 62 -8.20 -8.91 1.52
N ARG A 63 -8.54 -7.97 2.40
CA ARG A 63 -8.83 -6.58 2.02
C ARG A 63 -7.56 -5.89 1.50
N THR A 64 -6.47 -5.99 2.25
CA THR A 64 -5.18 -5.37 1.91
C THR A 64 -4.66 -5.83 0.54
N SER A 65 -4.74 -7.13 0.24
CA SER A 65 -4.34 -7.67 -1.06
C SER A 65 -5.19 -7.12 -2.22
N ARG A 66 -6.51 -6.99 -2.03
CA ARG A 66 -7.42 -6.43 -3.05
C ARG A 66 -7.10 -4.98 -3.36
N VAL A 67 -6.96 -4.13 -2.34
CA VAL A 67 -6.62 -2.71 -2.52
C VAL A 67 -5.25 -2.57 -3.18
N THR A 68 -4.28 -3.37 -2.74
CA THR A 68 -2.92 -3.39 -3.31
C THR A 68 -2.94 -3.75 -4.80
N ALA A 69 -3.72 -4.76 -5.19
CA ALA A 69 -3.86 -5.16 -6.59
C ALA A 69 -4.54 -4.07 -7.45
N GLU A 70 -5.47 -3.32 -6.89
CA GLU A 70 -6.14 -2.22 -7.58
C GLU A 70 -5.20 -1.03 -7.82
N VAL A 71 -4.49 -0.59 -6.78
CA VAL A 71 -3.52 0.52 -6.85
C VAL A 71 -2.40 0.20 -7.85
N THR A 72 -1.77 -0.96 -7.72
CA THR A 72 -0.67 -1.37 -8.62
C THR A 72 -1.13 -1.51 -10.08
N ARG A 73 -2.39 -1.95 -10.31
CA ARG A 73 -2.98 -1.97 -11.65
C ARG A 73 -3.23 -0.57 -12.20
N SER A 74 -3.66 0.38 -11.37
CA SER A 74 -3.80 1.79 -11.79
C SER A 74 -2.46 2.37 -12.22
N ILE A 75 -1.43 2.23 -11.37
CA ILE A 75 -0.08 2.74 -11.64
C ILE A 75 0.47 2.17 -12.95
N ARG A 76 0.33 0.86 -13.19
CA ARG A 76 0.79 0.23 -14.44
C ARG A 76 0.04 0.74 -15.67
N ARG A 77 -1.27 0.97 -15.56
CA ARG A 77 -2.09 1.53 -16.66
C ARG A 77 -1.67 2.97 -16.97
N GLU A 78 -1.50 3.79 -15.94
CA GLU A 78 -1.04 5.17 -16.09
C GLU A 78 0.35 5.23 -16.75
N ALA A 79 1.28 4.37 -16.31
CA ALA A 79 2.60 4.28 -16.92
C ALA A 79 2.56 3.86 -18.40
N ALA A 80 1.66 2.94 -18.77
CA ALA A 80 1.50 2.49 -20.16
C ALA A 80 0.84 3.54 -21.08
N LEU A 81 0.05 4.46 -20.52
CA LEU A 81 -0.55 5.57 -21.26
C LEU A 81 0.41 6.76 -21.44
N ALA A 82 1.43 6.86 -20.59
CA ALA A 82 2.44 7.91 -20.63
C ALA A 82 3.64 7.59 -21.55
N SER A 83 3.70 6.36 -22.06
CA SER A 83 4.71 5.84 -23.00
C SER A 83 4.19 5.78 -24.43
#